data_AF-A0A367ZXH0-F1
#
_entry.id   AF-A0A367ZXH0-F1
#
_cell.length_a   1.000
_cell.length_b   1.000
_cell.length_c   1.000
_cell.angle_alpha   90.00
_cell.angle_beta   90.00
_cell.angle_gamma   90.00
#
_symmetry.space_group_name_H-M   'P 1'
#
loop_
_entity.id
_entity.type
_entity.pdbx_description
1 polymer ?
#
loop_
_entity_poly.entity_id
_entity_poly.type
_entity_poly.pdbx_seq_one_letter_code
_entity_poly.pdbx_strand_id
1 'polypeptide(L)'
;MQAFAAGITLSVHMNALLLKPQSETGSQIIMHGRLYGHAKGHTYQKLKAELLGMVMHSYRKLQQEADLILVEGADSPAEINLRSGDIANMGFATTASVPVLLVGDIARGGVIASIVGTHAILAEEDSKLIGGYLINKFCGEPAVFEEGLTAIHAFTG
;
A
#
# COMPACT_ATOMS: atom_id res chain seq x y z
N MET A 1 15.23 -6.13 2.21
CA MET A 1 15.23 -4.72 2.66
C MET A 1 14.34 -4.53 3.89
N GLN A 2 13.08 -4.99 3.89
CA GLN A 2 12.16 -4.80 5.03
C GLN A 2 12.64 -5.41 6.36
N ALA A 3 13.01 -6.70 6.40
CA ALA A 3 13.54 -7.32 7.63
C ALA A 3 14.80 -6.62 8.17
N PHE A 4 15.66 -6.14 7.26
CA PHE A 4 16.85 -5.34 7.62
C PHE A 4 16.45 -3.99 8.22
N ALA A 5 15.51 -3.28 7.61
CA ALA A 5 14.99 -2.01 8.12
C ALA A 5 14.31 -2.17 9.49
N ALA A 6 13.66 -3.32 9.73
CA ALA A 6 13.06 -3.66 11.02
C ALA A 6 14.05 -4.23 12.05
N GLY A 7 15.33 -4.44 11.69
CA GLY A 7 16.34 -4.98 12.60
C GLY A 7 16.12 -6.45 13.01
N ILE A 8 15.36 -7.22 12.22
CA ILE A 8 15.01 -8.62 12.51
C ILE A 8 15.68 -9.61 11.55
N THR A 9 15.66 -10.90 11.90
CA THR A 9 16.12 -11.97 11.02
C THR A 9 15.33 -11.98 9.71
N LEU A 10 16.01 -12.27 8.60
CA LEU A 10 15.39 -12.35 7.28
C LEU A 10 14.27 -13.39 7.27
N SER A 11 13.09 -12.99 6.80
CA SER A 11 11.93 -13.87 6.64
C SER A 11 11.28 -13.66 5.29
N VAL A 12 10.89 -14.76 4.65
CA VAL A 12 10.11 -14.74 3.41
C VAL A 12 8.70 -14.19 3.61
N HIS A 13 8.22 -14.12 4.85
CA HIS A 13 6.90 -13.59 5.17
C HIS A 13 6.85 -12.05 5.17
N MET A 14 7.99 -11.38 5.35
CA MET A 14 8.07 -9.91 5.31
C MET A 14 7.80 -9.34 3.91
N ASN A 15 8.27 -10.03 2.86
CA ASN A 15 7.94 -9.73 1.46
C ASN A 15 7.43 -10.99 0.75
N ALA A 16 6.22 -11.40 1.09
CA ALA A 16 5.70 -12.69 0.66
C ALA A 16 5.53 -12.81 -0.87
N LEU A 17 5.22 -11.71 -1.54
CA LEU A 17 4.96 -11.65 -2.97
C LEU A 17 5.85 -10.58 -3.62
N LEU A 18 6.62 -10.98 -4.63
CA LEU A 18 7.41 -10.08 -5.45
C LEU A 18 7.05 -10.29 -6.92
N LEU A 19 6.70 -9.20 -7.60
CA LEU A 19 6.65 -9.15 -9.05
C LEU A 19 8.01 -8.69 -9.57
N LYS A 20 8.72 -9.58 -10.26
CA LYS A 20 10.01 -9.28 -10.88
C LYS A 20 9.81 -9.04 -12.37
N PRO A 21 10.03 -7.82 -12.89
CA PRO A 21 9.91 -7.54 -14.32
C PRO A 21 10.80 -8.46 -15.16
N GLN A 22 10.26 -8.97 -16.26
CA GLN A 22 10.97 -9.84 -17.21
C GLN A 22 10.92 -9.29 -18.65
N SER A 23 9.85 -8.58 -19.00
CA SER A 23 9.69 -7.86 -20.26
C SER A 23 8.79 -6.65 -20.06
N GLU A 24 8.56 -5.86 -21.11
CA GLU A 24 7.66 -4.69 -21.07
C GLU A 24 6.23 -5.01 -20.59
N THR A 25 5.77 -6.25 -20.79
CA THR A 25 4.39 -6.69 -20.48
C THR A 25 4.32 -7.89 -19.55
N GLY A 26 5.48 -8.37 -19.06
CA GLY A 26 5.61 -9.63 -18.36
C GLY A 26 6.46 -9.52 -17.09
N SER A 27 6.05 -10.25 -16.06
CA SER A 27 6.77 -10.37 -14.79
C SER A 27 6.80 -11.82 -14.30
N GLN A 28 7.86 -12.18 -13.60
CA GLN A 28 7.88 -13.39 -12.78
C GLN A 28 7.15 -13.11 -11.47
N ILE A 29 6.33 -14.07 -11.05
CA ILE A 29 5.70 -14.08 -9.73
C ILE A 29 6.60 -14.90 -8.82
N ILE A 30 7.18 -14.25 -7.82
CA ILE A 30 8.00 -14.88 -6.79
C ILE A 30 7.16 -14.91 -5.51
N MET A 31 6.81 -16.11 -5.04
CA MET A 31 6.07 -16.32 -3.80
C MET A 31 7.00 -16.97 -2.78
N HIS A 32 7.13 -16.38 -1.59
CA HIS A 32 8.01 -16.83 -0.52
C HIS A 32 9.44 -17.15 -0.98
N GLY A 33 9.99 -16.31 -1.87
CA GLY A 33 11.34 -16.47 -2.41
C GLY A 33 11.50 -17.55 -3.48
N ARG A 34 10.42 -18.19 -3.95
CA ARG A 34 10.46 -19.20 -5.01
C ARG A 34 9.67 -18.73 -6.23
N LEU A 35 10.12 -19.13 -7.42
CA LEU A 35 9.36 -18.90 -8.64
C LEU A 35 8.02 -19.64 -8.55
N TYR A 36 6.93 -18.89 -8.50
CA TYR A 36 5.58 -19.42 -8.47
C TYR A 36 5.01 -19.51 -9.89
N GLY A 37 5.31 -18.52 -10.74
CA GLY A 37 4.85 -18.54 -12.13
C GLY A 37 5.23 -17.28 -12.90
N HIS A 38 4.58 -17.09 -14.05
CA HIS A 38 4.75 -15.94 -14.90
C HIS A 38 3.41 -15.21 -15.07
N ALA A 39 3.45 -13.91 -14.86
CA ALA A 39 2.35 -12.99 -15.08
C ALA A 39 2.56 -12.25 -16.40
N LYS A 40 1.60 -12.35 -17.32
CA LYS A 40 1.29 -11.29 -18.29
C LYS A 40 0.05 -10.56 -17.78
N GLY A 41 -0.11 -9.26 -18.09
CA GLY A 41 -1.11 -8.39 -17.48
C GLY A 41 -2.47 -9.04 -17.16
N HIS A 42 -3.09 -9.72 -18.13
CA HIS A 42 -4.40 -10.38 -17.93
C HIS A 42 -4.34 -11.67 -17.09
N THR A 43 -3.28 -12.46 -17.20
CA THR A 43 -3.11 -13.69 -16.42
C THR A 43 -2.91 -13.38 -14.94
N TYR A 44 -2.20 -12.28 -14.63
CA TYR A 44 -2.03 -11.82 -13.25
C TYR A 44 -3.37 -11.52 -12.58
N GLN A 45 -4.32 -10.94 -13.32
CA GLN A 45 -5.64 -10.61 -12.78
C GLN A 45 -6.39 -11.83 -12.25
N LYS A 46 -6.24 -12.98 -12.92
CA LYS A 46 -6.88 -14.24 -12.50
C LYS A 46 -6.24 -14.86 -11.25
N LEU A 47 -4.95 -14.59 -11.01
CA LEU A 47 -4.20 -15.14 -9.89
C LEU A 47 -4.34 -14.32 -8.61
N LYS A 48 -4.72 -13.05 -8.70
CA LYS A 48 -4.76 -12.11 -7.56
C LYS A 48 -5.51 -12.65 -6.34
N ALA A 49 -6.66 -13.30 -6.51
CA ALA A 49 -7.40 -13.86 -5.38
C ALA A 49 -6.62 -14.96 -4.63
N GLU A 50 -5.95 -15.84 -5.37
CA GLU A 50 -5.10 -16.89 -4.81
C GLU A 50 -3.86 -16.28 -4.13
N LEU A 51 -3.20 -15.34 -4.81
CA LEU A 51 -2.04 -14.62 -4.28
C LEU A 51 -2.39 -13.87 -2.99
N LEU A 52 -3.55 -13.20 -2.94
CA LEU A 52 -4.03 -12.53 -1.74
C LEU A 52 -4.19 -13.52 -0.59
N GLY A 53 -4.75 -14.71 -0.83
CA GLY A 53 -4.84 -15.76 0.19
C GLY A 53 -3.47 -16.13 0.78
N MET A 54 -2.44 -16.24 -0.05
CA MET A 54 -1.07 -16.55 0.38
C MET A 54 -0.37 -15.37 1.09
N VAL A 55 -0.65 -14.14 0.66
CA VAL A 55 -0.20 -12.91 1.34
C VAL A 55 -0.84 -12.83 2.73
N MET A 56 -2.15 -13.04 2.84
CA MET A 56 -2.89 -13.05 4.11
C MET A 56 -2.41 -14.16 5.05
N HIS A 57 -1.99 -15.32 4.53
CA HIS A 57 -1.33 -16.34 5.34
C HIS A 57 -0.02 -15.85 5.96
N SER A 58 0.78 -15.11 5.19
CA SER A 58 2.05 -14.54 5.68
C SER A 58 1.80 -13.44 6.70
N TYR A 59 0.81 -12.57 6.45
CA TYR A 59 0.39 -11.55 7.40
C TYR A 59 -0.02 -12.17 8.75
N ARG A 60 -0.87 -13.21 8.75
CA ARG A 60 -1.27 -13.90 9.99
C ARG A 60 -0.12 -14.54 10.75
N LYS A 61 0.91 -15.02 10.05
CA LYS A 61 2.13 -15.52 10.70
C LYS A 61 2.89 -14.40 11.39
N LEU A 62 3.10 -13.28 10.70
CA LEU A 62 3.77 -12.12 11.29
C LEU A 62 3.00 -11.59 12.51
N GLN A 63 1.65 -11.66 12.51
CA GLN A 63 0.83 -11.29 13.67
C GLN A 63 1.09 -12.14 14.91
N GLN A 64 1.62 -13.35 14.76
CA GLN A 64 1.99 -14.21 15.88
C GLN A 64 3.40 -13.90 16.43
N GLU A 65 4.21 -13.17 15.65
CA GLU A 65 5.64 -12.96 15.90
C GLU A 65 5.98 -11.50 16.24
N ALA A 66 5.06 -10.56 16.01
CA ALA A 66 5.29 -9.13 16.15
C ALA A 66 4.15 -8.43 16.91
N ASP A 67 4.52 -7.49 17.79
CA ASP A 67 3.57 -6.63 18.51
C ASP A 67 2.98 -5.54 17.59
N LEU A 68 3.73 -5.12 16.57
CA LEU A 68 3.34 -4.12 15.58
C LEU A 68 3.80 -4.56 14.18
N ILE A 69 2.89 -4.46 13.22
CA ILE A 69 3.17 -4.71 11.80
C ILE A 69 2.88 -3.43 11.02
N LEU A 70 3.88 -2.97 10.27
CA LEU A 70 3.72 -1.91 9.30
C LEU A 70 3.65 -2.54 7.91
N VAL A 71 2.54 -2.30 7.21
CA VAL A 71 2.34 -2.75 5.83
C VAL A 71 2.52 -1.58 4.90
N GLU A 72 3.51 -1.68 4.03
CA GLU A 72 3.76 -0.71 2.96
C GLU A 72 2.96 -1.12 1.72
N GLY A 73 2.14 -0.21 1.21
CA GLY A 73 1.45 -0.39 -0.07
C GLY A 73 2.42 -0.34 -1.26
N ALA A 74 1.90 -0.58 -2.46
CA ALA A 74 2.64 -0.43 -3.70
C ALA A 74 2.05 0.71 -4.53
N ASP A 75 2.87 1.72 -4.83
CA ASP A 75 2.45 2.94 -5.52
C ASP A 75 1.30 3.66 -4.79
N SER A 76 0.20 3.93 -5.48
CA SER A 76 -0.93 4.70 -4.97
C SER A 76 -2.16 3.78 -4.78
N PRO A 77 -3.03 4.07 -3.80
CA PRO A 77 -4.32 3.40 -3.66
C PRO A 77 -5.37 3.92 -4.67
N ALA A 78 -5.06 4.98 -5.41
CA ALA A 78 -5.98 5.78 -6.21
C ALA A 78 -6.15 5.28 -7.66
N GLU A 79 -5.46 4.20 -8.05
CA GLU A 79 -5.59 3.49 -9.32
C GLU A 79 -6.89 2.67 -9.31
N ILE A 80 -8.03 3.38 -9.30
CA ILE A 80 -9.38 2.80 -9.15
C ILE A 80 -9.69 1.76 -10.24
N ASN A 81 -9.06 1.86 -11.40
CA ASN A 81 -9.14 0.88 -12.48
C ASN A 81 -8.47 -0.47 -12.14
N LEU A 82 -7.62 -0.52 -11.12
CA LEU A 82 -6.94 -1.71 -10.60
C LEU A 82 -7.49 -2.18 -9.25
N ARG A 83 -8.45 -1.45 -8.67
CA ARG A 83 -9.07 -1.75 -7.36
C ARG A 83 -9.67 -3.16 -7.32
N SER A 84 -10.23 -3.63 -8.43
CA SER A 84 -10.68 -5.01 -8.56
C SER A 84 -9.48 -5.96 -8.48
N GLY A 85 -9.46 -6.76 -7.42
CA GLY A 85 -8.35 -7.64 -7.09
C GLY A 85 -7.09 -6.89 -6.67
N ASP A 86 -7.17 -5.66 -6.19
CA ASP A 86 -6.03 -5.07 -5.49
C ASP A 86 -5.62 -5.98 -4.31
N ILE A 87 -4.32 -6.18 -4.15
CA ILE A 87 -3.73 -7.03 -3.11
C ILE A 87 -2.58 -6.33 -2.37
N ALA A 88 -2.26 -5.09 -2.76
CA ALA A 88 -1.14 -4.34 -2.22
C ALA A 88 -1.60 -3.14 -1.40
N ASN A 89 -2.71 -2.48 -1.79
CA ASN A 89 -3.18 -1.26 -1.17
C ASN A 89 -4.50 -1.49 -0.41
N MET A 90 -5.60 -0.87 -0.86
CA MET A 90 -6.90 -0.92 -0.17
C MET A 90 -7.53 -2.31 -0.20
N GLY A 91 -7.26 -3.12 -1.22
CA GLY A 91 -7.74 -4.51 -1.26
C GLY A 91 -7.11 -5.37 -0.17
N PHE A 92 -5.82 -5.16 0.14
CA PHE A 92 -5.20 -5.76 1.32
C PHE A 92 -5.79 -5.18 2.60
N ALA A 93 -5.84 -3.85 2.72
CA ALA A 93 -6.28 -3.17 3.93
C ALA A 93 -7.70 -3.58 4.35
N THR A 94 -8.62 -3.64 3.39
CA THR A 94 -10.01 -4.08 3.60
C THR A 94 -10.08 -5.55 4.01
N THR A 95 -9.34 -6.42 3.33
CA THR A 95 -9.30 -7.86 3.65
C THR A 95 -8.72 -8.13 5.04
N ALA A 96 -7.72 -7.35 5.45
CA ALA A 96 -7.08 -7.46 6.76
C ALA A 96 -7.79 -6.63 7.84
N SER A 97 -8.72 -5.75 7.46
CA SER A 97 -9.38 -4.76 8.34
C SER A 97 -8.37 -3.93 9.14
N VAL A 98 -7.35 -3.40 8.46
CA VAL A 98 -6.29 -2.58 9.08
C VAL A 98 -6.44 -1.10 8.71
N PRO A 99 -6.12 -0.18 9.62
CA PRO A 99 -6.12 1.25 9.33
C PRO A 99 -5.00 1.62 8.34
N VAL A 100 -5.25 2.65 7.54
CA VAL A 100 -4.37 3.15 6.49
C VAL A 100 -3.93 4.58 6.79
N LEU A 101 -2.65 4.87 6.60
CA LEU A 101 -2.13 6.24 6.54
C LEU A 101 -1.80 6.57 5.10
N LEU A 102 -2.37 7.64 4.56
CA LEU A 102 -2.03 8.13 3.23
C LEU A 102 -0.85 9.09 3.32
N VAL A 103 0.24 8.76 2.63
CA VAL A 103 1.48 9.54 2.65
C VAL A 103 1.55 10.47 1.44
N GLY A 104 1.63 11.78 1.69
CA GLY A 104 1.84 12.81 0.66
C GLY A 104 3.27 13.33 0.65
N ASP A 105 3.88 13.46 -0.53
CA ASP A 105 5.22 14.05 -0.70
C ASP A 105 5.10 15.55 -1.05
N ILE A 106 5.41 16.42 -0.08
CA ILE A 106 5.29 17.88 -0.29
C ILE A 106 6.38 18.44 -1.21
N ALA A 107 7.53 17.77 -1.32
CA ALA A 107 8.64 18.25 -2.13
C ALA A 107 8.32 18.27 -3.64
N ARG A 108 7.31 17.51 -4.07
CA ARG A 108 6.82 17.49 -5.46
C ARG A 108 5.81 18.60 -5.77
N GLY A 109 5.34 19.33 -4.75
CA GLY A 109 4.24 20.28 -4.88
C GLY A 109 2.88 19.56 -5.02
N GLY A 110 1.78 20.30 -4.78
CA GLY A 110 0.42 19.79 -4.97
C GLY A 110 -0.06 18.77 -3.94
N VAL A 111 0.61 18.63 -2.79
CA VAL A 111 0.30 17.60 -1.78
C VAL A 111 -1.15 17.62 -1.29
N ILE A 112 -1.73 18.81 -1.12
CA ILE A 112 -3.14 18.99 -0.70
C ILE A 112 -4.06 18.36 -1.76
N ALA A 113 -3.87 18.73 -3.03
CA ALA A 113 -4.68 18.21 -4.13
C ALA A 113 -4.50 16.69 -4.31
N SER A 114 -3.28 16.17 -4.10
CA SER A 114 -3.01 14.74 -4.16
C SER A 114 -3.77 13.99 -3.07
N ILE A 115 -3.69 14.43 -1.82
CA ILE A 115 -4.37 13.78 -0.69
C ILE A 115 -5.89 13.84 -0.85
N VAL A 116 -6.41 15.04 -1.12
CA VAL A 116 -7.85 15.26 -1.30
C VAL A 116 -8.37 14.48 -2.49
N GLY A 117 -7.65 14.53 -3.63
CA GLY A 117 -8.01 13.80 -4.84
C GLY A 117 -8.02 12.30 -4.62
N THR A 118 -7.00 11.74 -3.97
CA THR A 118 -6.96 10.32 -3.62
C THR A 118 -8.15 9.95 -2.72
N HIS A 119 -8.38 10.68 -1.62
CA HIS A 119 -9.50 10.39 -0.72
C HIS A 119 -10.85 10.46 -1.44
N ALA A 120 -11.07 11.49 -2.27
CA ALA A 120 -12.34 11.73 -2.94
C ALA A 120 -12.72 10.67 -3.99
N ILE A 121 -11.75 9.98 -4.60
CA ILE A 121 -12.02 8.95 -5.62
C ILE A 121 -12.08 7.53 -5.06
N LEU A 122 -11.68 7.33 -3.81
CA LEU A 122 -11.77 6.03 -3.15
C LEU A 122 -13.23 5.68 -2.87
N ALA A 123 -13.54 4.39 -2.95
CA ALA A 123 -14.84 3.89 -2.50
C ALA A 123 -15.00 4.12 -0.99
N GLU A 124 -16.24 4.27 -0.53
CA GLU A 124 -16.52 4.54 0.89
C GLU A 124 -15.96 3.46 1.84
N GLU A 125 -15.95 2.19 1.41
CA GLU A 125 -15.34 1.09 2.16
C GLU A 125 -13.83 1.27 2.38
N ASP A 126 -13.16 1.89 1.41
CA ASP A 126 -11.72 2.14 1.44
C ASP A 126 -11.42 3.41 2.23
N SER A 127 -12.11 4.51 1.93
CA SER A 127 -11.85 5.80 2.57
C SER A 127 -12.11 5.77 4.08
N LYS A 128 -13.05 4.94 4.55
CA LYS A 128 -13.29 4.69 5.98
C LYS A 128 -12.13 4.05 6.72
N LEU A 129 -11.23 3.36 6.02
CA LEU A 129 -10.04 2.76 6.63
C LEU A 129 -8.90 3.76 6.75
N ILE A 130 -8.99 4.93 6.11
CA ILE A 130 -7.99 5.99 6.25
C ILE A 130 -8.09 6.55 7.67
N GLY A 131 -7.10 6.25 8.50
CA GLY A 131 -6.98 6.75 9.87
C GLY A 131 -6.22 8.07 9.97
N GLY A 132 -5.67 8.56 8.86
CA GLY A 132 -4.99 9.85 8.82
C GLY A 132 -4.05 10.02 7.62
N TYR A 133 -3.33 11.14 7.65
CA TYR A 133 -2.45 11.60 6.60
C TYR A 133 -1.06 11.88 7.14
N LEU A 134 -0.02 11.58 6.35
CA LEU A 134 1.36 11.90 6.67
C LEU A 134 1.95 12.76 5.56
N ILE A 135 2.40 13.96 5.91
CA ILE A 135 3.11 14.84 4.99
C ILE A 135 4.61 14.58 5.13
N ASN A 136 5.21 13.95 4.13
CA ASN A 136 6.61 13.59 4.12
C ASN A 136 7.45 14.68 3.42
N LYS A 137 8.75 14.72 3.74
CA LYS A 137 9.77 15.64 3.17
C LYS A 137 9.44 17.12 3.37
N PHE A 138 8.79 17.43 4.49
CA PHE A 138 8.56 18.80 4.90
C PHE A 138 9.87 19.49 5.29
N CYS A 139 10.09 20.69 4.76
CA CYS A 139 11.25 21.53 5.07
C CYS A 139 10.76 22.92 5.49
N GLY A 140 11.24 23.42 6.62
CA GLY A 140 10.87 24.73 7.16
C GLY A 140 9.90 24.64 8.34
N GLU A 141 9.18 25.73 8.58
CA GLU A 141 8.29 25.87 9.74
C GLU A 141 6.90 25.26 9.48
N PRO A 142 6.42 24.32 10.31
CA PRO A 142 5.11 23.68 10.13
C PRO A 142 3.93 24.66 10.10
N ALA A 143 4.05 25.79 10.81
CA ALA A 143 3.02 26.83 10.88
C ALA A 143 2.62 27.37 9.50
N VAL A 144 3.53 27.33 8.52
CA VAL A 144 3.27 27.76 7.14
C VAL A 144 2.27 26.85 6.43
N PHE A 145 2.05 25.64 6.93
CA PHE A 145 1.19 24.61 6.32
C PHE A 145 -0.15 24.43 7.02
N GLU A 146 -0.47 25.21 8.05
CA GLU A 146 -1.72 25.11 8.81
C GLU A 146 -2.98 25.26 7.95
N GLU A 147 -2.98 26.21 7.00
CA GLU A 147 -4.08 26.37 6.04
C GLU A 147 -4.24 25.12 5.15
N GLY A 148 -3.13 24.47 4.82
CA GLY A 148 -3.13 23.21 4.06
C GLY A 148 -3.73 22.05 4.84
N LEU A 149 -3.39 21.93 6.13
CA LEU A 149 -3.99 20.94 7.03
C LEU A 149 -5.49 21.16 7.21
N THR A 150 -5.89 22.43 7.38
CA THR A 150 -7.31 22.83 7.49
C THR A 150 -8.08 22.45 6.23
N ALA A 151 -7.50 22.69 5.05
CA ALA A 151 -8.11 22.33 3.78
C ALA A 151 -8.25 20.80 3.63
N ILE A 152 -7.22 20.02 3.95
CA ILE A 152 -7.28 18.55 3.90
C ILE A 152 -8.44 18.05 4.76
N HIS A 153 -8.47 18.42 6.04
CA HIS A 153 -9.53 18.02 6.96
C HIS A 153 -10.93 18.43 6.46
N ALA A 154 -11.09 19.64 5.91
CA ALA A 154 -12.39 20.09 5.39
C ALA A 154 -12.91 19.24 4.22
N PHE A 155 -12.01 18.70 3.38
CA PHE A 155 -12.39 17.87 2.22
C PHE A 155 -12.48 16.38 2.54
N THR A 156 -11.81 15.91 3.59
CA THR A 156 -11.69 14.48 3.89
C THR A 156 -12.45 14.02 5.12
N GLY A 157 -12.93 14.96 5.94
CA GLY A 157 -13.34 14.68 7.32
C GLY A 157 -12.15 14.32 8.21
#